data_AF-A0A5J4U460-F1
#
_entry.id   AF-A0A5J4U460-F1
#
_cell.length_a   1.000
_cell.length_b   1.000
_cell.length_c   1.000
_cell.angle_alpha   90.00
_cell.angle_beta   90.00
_cell.angle_gamma   90.00
#
_symmetry.space_group_name_H-M   'P 1'
#
loop_
_entity.id
_entity.type
_entity.pdbx_description
1 polymer ?
#
loop_
_entity_poly.entity_id
_entity_poly.type
_entity_poly.pdbx_seq_one_letter_code
_entity_poly.pdbx_strand_id
1 'polypeptide(L)'
;ITESRQVTIRNSKFNAVKLSGRAALVLGRFVNVSIIENTNFTGITNTDGYGSALNLEIHTEFGNHILDHVIFQSCSAKYGGAVYVDLGERQAIQSNAEFRTIQFTQCDFLNTITTGIAAVFFKDAGSVVDITKCRFVRNTAPQQQTKDVYFEYEQNLDSMREERFKGSHSNSNTHRVQLCNDATNYDYLLPDFPSDIYVSESIGSDSTGDGSRDNPYRTVQYALEIAEPYSSSINIIIFDGKLWEKAIWLRSRPITIQSQTSLSNQTIGRQSSVDSAFATIGDSSLTFRDLIIGDTGGVISINRGITSSQATVNISNCEFEHNQAGFGGSVQIIGTKTDVYFVYDIFAEGVAHNALINQGFDIFIGIELTLSSWNTLTILRI
;
A
#
# COMPACT_ATOMS: atom_id res chain seq x y z
N ILE A 1 6.94 18.10 -33.32
CA ILE A 1 5.61 17.58 -32.94
C ILE A 1 4.78 18.79 -32.50
N THR A 2 3.73 19.17 -33.24
CA THR A 2 2.99 20.44 -32.99
C THR A 2 1.77 20.29 -32.08
N GLU A 3 1.28 19.08 -31.79
CA GLU A 3 0.12 18.90 -30.91
C GLU A 3 0.28 17.69 -29.99
N SER A 4 0.20 17.92 -28.66
CA SER A 4 0.02 16.86 -27.68
C SER A 4 -1.46 16.47 -27.62
N ARG A 5 -1.73 15.17 -27.54
CA ARG A 5 -3.06 14.61 -27.33
C ARG A 5 -3.04 13.90 -25.98
N GLN A 6 -3.58 14.60 -25.00
CA GLN A 6 -3.60 14.15 -23.61
C GLN A 6 -4.95 13.54 -23.24
N VAL A 7 -4.91 12.41 -22.55
CA VAL A 7 -6.07 11.84 -21.85
C VAL A 7 -5.81 11.82 -20.35
N THR A 8 -6.78 12.23 -19.55
CA THR A 8 -6.69 12.17 -18.09
C THR A 8 -7.93 11.54 -17.50
N ILE A 9 -7.73 10.51 -16.68
CA ILE A 9 -8.77 9.74 -16.00
C ILE A 9 -8.44 9.74 -14.52
N ARG A 10 -9.39 10.18 -13.69
CA ARG A 10 -9.21 10.27 -12.24
C ARG A 10 -10.42 9.71 -11.52
N ASN A 11 -10.21 9.12 -10.35
CA ASN A 11 -11.27 8.75 -9.42
C ASN A 11 -12.39 7.90 -10.06
N SER A 12 -12.01 7.05 -11.01
CA SER A 12 -12.96 6.29 -11.83
C SER A 12 -13.06 4.83 -11.36
N LYS A 13 -14.17 4.17 -11.70
CA LYS A 13 -14.38 2.74 -11.42
C LYS A 13 -14.95 2.03 -12.65
N PHE A 14 -14.28 0.96 -13.08
CA PHE A 14 -14.69 0.08 -14.16
C PHE A 14 -14.91 -1.32 -13.61
N ASN A 15 -16.14 -1.84 -13.69
CA ASN A 15 -16.52 -3.06 -12.96
C ASN A 15 -17.18 -4.11 -13.85
N ALA A 16 -16.80 -5.38 -13.64
CA ALA A 16 -17.53 -6.60 -14.02
C ALA A 16 -18.01 -6.63 -15.48
N VAL A 17 -17.09 -6.47 -16.43
CA VAL A 17 -17.41 -6.49 -17.86
C VAL A 17 -16.73 -7.67 -18.54
N LYS A 18 -17.48 -8.41 -19.35
CA LYS A 18 -16.92 -9.39 -20.29
C LYS A 18 -16.83 -8.74 -21.68
N LEU A 19 -15.62 -8.69 -22.22
CA LEU A 19 -15.28 -8.06 -23.49
C LEU A 19 -14.86 -9.13 -24.50
N SER A 20 -15.21 -8.91 -25.78
CA SER A 20 -14.86 -9.79 -26.89
C SER A 20 -13.77 -9.16 -27.75
N GLY A 21 -12.54 -9.14 -27.23
CA GLY A 21 -11.34 -8.84 -28.02
C GLY A 21 -10.65 -7.50 -27.78
N ARG A 22 -11.17 -6.65 -26.88
CA ARG A 22 -10.50 -5.38 -26.50
C ARG A 22 -10.54 -5.17 -24.99
N ALA A 23 -9.58 -4.41 -24.48
CA ALA A 23 -9.55 -3.95 -23.10
C ALA A 23 -10.69 -2.96 -22.80
N ALA A 24 -11.02 -2.76 -21.53
CA ALA A 24 -12.02 -1.78 -21.10
C ALA A 24 -11.62 -0.35 -21.46
N LEU A 25 -10.33 -0.05 -21.40
CA LEU A 25 -9.74 1.19 -21.87
C LEU A 25 -8.65 0.88 -22.90
N VAL A 26 -8.75 1.50 -24.08
CA VAL A 26 -7.74 1.40 -25.13
C VAL A 26 -7.21 2.79 -25.45
N LEU A 27 -5.91 3.00 -25.24
CA LEU A 27 -5.19 4.21 -25.59
C LEU A 27 -4.27 3.90 -26.76
N GLY A 28 -4.74 4.14 -27.99
CA GLY A 28 -3.96 3.87 -29.19
C GLY A 28 -2.88 4.92 -29.45
N ARG A 29 -2.05 4.65 -30.46
CA ARG A 29 -0.86 5.46 -30.86
C ARG A 29 -1.04 6.98 -31.03
N PHE A 30 -2.28 7.49 -31.10
CA PHE A 30 -2.54 8.92 -31.22
C PHE A 30 -2.61 9.65 -29.88
N VAL A 31 -2.65 8.92 -28.76
CA VAL A 31 -2.56 9.48 -27.40
C VAL A 31 -1.09 9.41 -27.00
N ASN A 32 -0.43 10.56 -26.92
CA ASN A 32 0.99 10.63 -26.56
C ASN A 32 1.22 11.06 -25.10
N VAL A 33 0.16 11.46 -24.39
CA VAL A 33 0.21 11.65 -22.95
C VAL A 33 -1.04 11.03 -22.32
N SER A 34 -0.87 10.19 -21.30
CA SER A 34 -2.01 9.74 -20.50
C SER A 34 -1.71 9.75 -19.02
N ILE A 35 -2.68 10.19 -18.23
CA ILE A 35 -2.60 10.18 -16.78
C ILE A 35 -3.83 9.44 -16.24
N ILE A 36 -3.62 8.31 -15.57
CA ILE A 36 -4.67 7.53 -14.92
C ILE A 36 -4.37 7.49 -13.43
N GLU A 37 -5.20 8.15 -12.63
CA GLU A 37 -4.98 8.26 -11.19
C GLU A 37 -6.18 7.74 -10.40
N ASN A 38 -5.91 7.12 -9.25
CA ASN A 38 -6.95 6.75 -8.26
C ASN A 38 -8.13 6.01 -8.89
N THR A 39 -7.85 5.07 -9.79
CA THR A 39 -8.85 4.42 -10.63
C THR A 39 -8.85 2.92 -10.39
N ASN A 40 -10.04 2.32 -10.35
CA ASN A 40 -10.19 0.89 -10.10
C ASN A 40 -10.76 0.17 -11.33
N PHE A 41 -10.14 -0.93 -11.69
CA PHE A 41 -10.61 -1.91 -12.66
C PHE A 41 -10.86 -3.22 -11.92
N THR A 42 -12.10 -3.69 -11.88
CA THR A 42 -12.47 -4.87 -11.08
C THR A 42 -13.30 -5.85 -11.87
N GLY A 43 -12.89 -7.13 -11.93
CA GLY A 43 -13.67 -8.21 -12.53
C GLY A 43 -13.81 -8.12 -14.05
N ILE A 44 -12.86 -7.50 -14.74
CA ILE A 44 -12.92 -7.32 -16.20
C ILE A 44 -12.28 -8.52 -16.89
N THR A 45 -13.00 -9.14 -17.83
CA THR A 45 -12.51 -10.30 -18.58
C THR A 45 -12.51 -10.02 -20.07
N ASN A 46 -11.37 -10.20 -20.73
CA ASN A 46 -11.19 -10.12 -22.18
C ASN A 46 -10.68 -11.47 -22.70
N THR A 47 -11.57 -12.32 -23.23
CA THR A 47 -11.30 -13.76 -23.39
C THR A 47 -10.10 -14.09 -24.28
N ASP A 48 -9.82 -13.27 -25.30
CA ASP A 48 -8.82 -13.55 -26.33
C ASP A 48 -7.91 -12.37 -26.65
N GLY A 49 -8.03 -11.27 -25.90
CA GLY A 49 -7.39 -10.02 -26.24
C GLY A 49 -6.18 -9.64 -25.40
N TYR A 50 -5.64 -8.48 -25.75
CA TYR A 50 -4.49 -7.81 -25.15
C TYR A 50 -4.96 -6.85 -24.06
N GLY A 51 -4.66 -7.17 -22.79
CA GLY A 51 -5.16 -6.40 -21.66
C GLY A 51 -6.66 -6.64 -21.44
N SER A 52 -7.08 -6.85 -20.20
CA SER A 52 -8.52 -6.81 -19.88
C SER A 52 -8.95 -5.40 -19.46
N ALA A 53 -8.17 -4.76 -18.61
CA ALA A 53 -8.44 -3.42 -18.11
C ALA A 53 -7.89 -2.35 -19.05
N LEU A 54 -6.61 -2.45 -19.40
CA LEU A 54 -5.91 -1.44 -20.17
C LEU A 54 -5.11 -2.07 -21.31
N ASN A 55 -5.27 -1.48 -22.50
CA ASN A 55 -4.38 -1.67 -23.64
C ASN A 55 -3.82 -0.30 -24.05
N LEU A 56 -2.50 -0.17 -24.07
CA LEU A 56 -1.81 1.08 -24.36
C LEU A 56 -0.80 0.88 -25.49
N GLU A 57 -0.85 1.73 -26.52
CA GLU A 57 0.13 1.77 -27.60
C GLU A 57 0.92 3.08 -27.53
N ILE A 58 2.22 3.00 -27.21
CA ILE A 58 3.08 4.18 -27.09
C ILE A 58 3.47 4.66 -28.48
N HIS A 59 3.29 5.96 -28.72
CA HIS A 59 3.67 6.58 -30.00
C HIS A 59 5.19 6.47 -30.25
N THR A 60 5.56 6.21 -31.51
CA THR A 60 6.94 5.96 -31.97
C THR A 60 7.92 7.14 -31.83
N GLU A 61 7.49 8.30 -31.34
CA GLU A 61 8.33 9.51 -31.29
C GLU A 61 8.34 10.13 -29.89
N PHE A 62 7.19 10.16 -29.22
CA PHE A 62 7.04 10.73 -27.88
C PHE A 62 5.85 10.08 -27.17
N GLY A 63 6.02 9.69 -25.91
CA GLY A 63 4.95 9.11 -25.12
C GLY A 63 5.23 9.25 -23.63
N ASN A 64 4.33 9.86 -22.87
CA ASN A 64 4.45 9.87 -21.41
C ASN A 64 3.15 9.39 -20.76
N HIS A 65 3.19 8.21 -20.18
CA HIS A 65 2.03 7.53 -19.64
C HIS A 65 2.25 7.25 -18.16
N ILE A 66 1.38 7.81 -17.31
CA ILE A 66 1.47 7.70 -15.86
C ILE A 66 0.22 6.99 -15.36
N LEU A 67 0.42 5.90 -14.62
CA LEU A 67 -0.58 5.21 -13.85
C LEU A 67 -0.19 5.34 -12.38
N ASP A 68 -1.03 6.01 -11.60
CA ASP A 68 -0.75 6.30 -10.20
C ASP A 68 -1.93 5.91 -9.30
N HIS A 69 -1.68 5.10 -8.27
CA HIS A 69 -2.72 4.57 -7.38
C HIS A 69 -3.86 3.85 -8.13
N VAL A 70 -3.52 3.06 -9.16
CA VAL A 70 -4.49 2.30 -9.96
C VAL A 70 -4.61 0.87 -9.43
N ILE A 71 -5.84 0.39 -9.26
CA ILE A 71 -6.11 -0.97 -8.78
C ILE A 71 -6.65 -1.81 -9.95
N PHE A 72 -5.98 -2.92 -10.23
CA PHE A 72 -6.39 -3.96 -11.16
C PHE A 72 -6.72 -5.22 -10.37
N GLN A 73 -8.00 -5.51 -10.19
CA GLN A 73 -8.47 -6.61 -9.35
C GLN A 73 -9.29 -7.61 -10.14
N SER A 74 -8.94 -8.90 -10.06
CA SER A 74 -9.69 -9.98 -10.72
C SER A 74 -9.86 -9.73 -12.22
N CYS A 75 -8.84 -9.13 -12.83
CA CYS A 75 -8.75 -8.87 -14.25
C CYS A 75 -8.26 -10.12 -14.98
N SER A 76 -8.78 -10.39 -16.19
CA SER A 76 -8.34 -11.56 -16.95
C SER A 76 -8.30 -11.38 -18.47
N ALA A 77 -7.16 -11.72 -19.07
CA ALA A 77 -6.94 -11.67 -20.52
C ALA A 77 -5.96 -12.76 -21.00
N LYS A 78 -5.74 -12.86 -22.32
CA LYS A 78 -4.75 -13.79 -22.88
C LYS A 78 -3.32 -13.28 -22.71
N TYR A 79 -3.08 -12.01 -22.99
CA TYR A 79 -1.77 -11.38 -22.82
C TYR A 79 -1.92 -10.13 -21.98
N GLY A 80 -1.17 -10.05 -20.88
CA GLY A 80 -1.33 -8.97 -19.91
C GLY A 80 -2.70 -9.09 -19.24
N GLY A 81 -2.85 -10.03 -18.30
CA GLY A 81 -4.12 -10.37 -17.68
C GLY A 81 -4.93 -9.13 -17.24
N ALA A 82 -4.24 -8.09 -16.77
CA ALA A 82 -4.81 -6.77 -16.52
C ALA A 82 -4.39 -5.74 -17.59
N VAL A 83 -3.09 -5.62 -17.83
CA VAL A 83 -2.51 -4.52 -18.61
C VAL A 83 -1.64 -5.06 -19.73
N TYR A 84 -1.86 -4.55 -20.93
CA TYR A 84 -1.02 -4.76 -22.09
C TYR A 84 -0.50 -3.44 -22.60
N VAL A 85 0.79 -3.38 -22.91
CA VAL A 85 1.45 -2.18 -23.40
C VAL A 85 2.32 -2.53 -24.60
N ASP A 86 2.04 -1.92 -25.74
CA ASP A 86 2.96 -1.88 -26.88
C ASP A 86 3.89 -0.68 -26.69
N LEU A 87 5.17 -0.95 -26.40
CA LEU A 87 6.19 0.06 -26.13
C LEU A 87 6.66 0.77 -27.41
N GLY A 88 6.14 0.38 -28.58
CA GLY A 88 6.55 0.84 -29.89
C GLY A 88 7.91 0.28 -30.32
N GLU A 89 8.18 0.33 -31.63
CA GLU A 89 9.46 -0.12 -32.16
C GLU A 89 10.58 0.90 -31.89
N ARG A 90 11.75 0.40 -31.50
CA ARG A 90 12.97 1.20 -31.40
C ARG A 90 13.55 1.38 -32.81
N GLN A 91 13.37 2.54 -33.41
CA GLN A 91 14.04 2.84 -34.67
C GLN A 91 15.55 3.04 -34.43
N ALA A 92 16.39 2.45 -35.30
CA ALA A 92 17.86 2.39 -35.15
C ALA A 92 18.56 3.76 -34.99
N ILE A 93 17.87 4.87 -35.33
CA ILE A 93 18.36 6.25 -35.25
C ILE A 93 17.86 7.02 -34.03
N GLN A 94 16.98 6.44 -33.21
CA GLN A 94 16.48 7.09 -31.99
C GLN A 94 17.28 6.62 -30.77
N SER A 95 18.25 7.45 -30.37
CA SER A 95 18.98 7.32 -29.08
C SER A 95 18.12 7.65 -27.86
N ASN A 96 16.89 8.09 -28.08
CA ASN A 96 16.10 8.88 -27.13
C ASN A 96 14.96 8.08 -26.48
N ALA A 97 15.21 6.81 -26.13
CA ALA A 97 14.21 5.96 -25.47
C ALA A 97 13.65 6.59 -24.17
N GLU A 98 14.44 7.43 -23.50
CA GLU A 98 14.01 8.17 -22.29
C GLU A 98 12.88 9.18 -22.51
N PHE A 99 12.58 9.58 -23.75
CA PHE A 99 11.44 10.46 -24.06
C PHE A 99 10.13 9.69 -24.23
N ARG A 100 10.18 8.36 -24.12
CA ARG A 100 9.02 7.47 -24.15
C ARG A 100 8.99 6.68 -22.86
N THR A 101 8.15 7.11 -21.93
CA THR A 101 8.06 6.54 -20.58
C THR A 101 6.67 6.04 -20.29
N ILE A 102 6.61 4.88 -19.65
CA ILE A 102 5.42 4.43 -18.94
C ILE A 102 5.79 4.17 -17.48
N GLN A 103 4.99 4.75 -16.58
CA GLN A 103 5.25 4.72 -15.16
C GLN A 103 4.04 4.14 -14.44
N PHE A 104 4.28 3.10 -13.67
CA PHE A 104 3.35 2.56 -12.69
C PHE A 104 3.85 2.98 -11.32
N THR A 105 3.04 3.75 -10.60
CA THR A 105 3.34 4.22 -9.25
C THR A 105 2.22 3.79 -8.33
N GLN A 106 2.57 3.07 -7.26
CA GLN A 106 1.61 2.66 -6.22
C GLN A 106 0.39 1.90 -6.80
N CYS A 107 0.59 1.12 -7.86
CA CYS A 107 -0.45 0.33 -8.50
C CYS A 107 -0.57 -1.06 -7.89
N ASP A 108 -1.79 -1.59 -7.85
CA ASP A 108 -2.10 -2.90 -7.28
C ASP A 108 -2.59 -3.85 -8.36
N PHE A 109 -1.93 -5.00 -8.51
CA PHE A 109 -2.32 -6.08 -9.41
C PHE A 109 -2.74 -7.29 -8.57
N LEU A 110 -4.05 -7.47 -8.40
CA LEU A 110 -4.63 -8.34 -7.38
C LEU A 110 -5.43 -9.46 -8.01
N ASN A 111 -5.00 -10.71 -7.80
CA ASN A 111 -5.67 -11.90 -8.33
C ASN A 111 -5.93 -11.81 -9.84
N THR A 112 -4.98 -11.23 -10.58
CA THR A 112 -5.06 -11.14 -12.03
C THR A 112 -4.80 -12.51 -12.64
N ILE A 113 -5.59 -12.89 -13.64
CA ILE A 113 -5.50 -14.21 -14.28
C ILE A 113 -5.17 -14.03 -15.76
N THR A 114 -4.07 -14.62 -16.21
CA THR A 114 -3.74 -14.68 -17.64
C THR A 114 -3.81 -16.11 -18.16
N THR A 115 -4.24 -16.29 -19.40
CA THR A 115 -4.20 -17.60 -20.08
C THR A 115 -2.96 -17.77 -20.97
N GLY A 116 -2.20 -16.68 -21.17
CA GLY A 116 -0.93 -16.67 -21.89
C GLY A 116 0.20 -16.25 -20.95
N ILE A 117 0.45 -14.95 -20.86
CA ILE A 117 1.67 -14.41 -20.21
C ILE A 117 1.31 -13.21 -19.33
N ALA A 118 1.79 -13.25 -18.08
CA ALA A 118 1.80 -12.22 -17.03
C ALA A 118 0.51 -11.40 -16.75
N ALA A 119 0.47 -10.74 -15.59
CA ALA A 119 -0.54 -9.74 -15.26
C ALA A 119 -0.35 -8.44 -16.07
N VAL A 120 0.92 -8.06 -16.27
CA VAL A 120 1.37 -6.93 -17.10
C VAL A 120 2.29 -7.45 -18.20
N PHE A 121 1.94 -7.14 -19.44
CA PHE A 121 2.70 -7.58 -20.61
C PHE A 121 3.18 -6.38 -21.43
N PHE A 122 4.49 -6.31 -21.65
CA PHE A 122 5.15 -5.30 -22.47
C PHE A 122 5.61 -5.91 -23.79
N LYS A 123 5.01 -5.46 -24.89
CA LYS A 123 5.40 -5.74 -26.27
C LYS A 123 6.40 -4.71 -26.76
N ASP A 124 7.28 -5.13 -27.67
CA ASP A 124 8.33 -4.31 -28.29
C ASP A 124 9.29 -3.69 -27.24
N ALA A 125 10.14 -2.75 -27.64
CA ALA A 125 11.22 -2.24 -26.78
C ALA A 125 11.60 -0.76 -27.05
N GLY A 126 10.62 0.06 -27.44
CA GLY A 126 10.85 1.47 -27.75
C GLY A 126 10.95 2.38 -26.52
N SER A 127 10.41 1.95 -25.37
CA SER A 127 10.12 2.85 -24.26
C SER A 127 10.67 2.32 -22.94
N VAL A 128 10.97 3.23 -22.02
CA VAL A 128 11.43 2.90 -20.66
C VAL A 128 10.21 2.66 -19.76
N VAL A 129 10.31 1.62 -18.94
CA VAL A 129 9.25 1.24 -17.99
C VAL A 129 9.74 1.46 -16.56
N ASP A 130 8.95 2.19 -15.77
CA ASP A 130 9.12 2.32 -14.32
C ASP A 130 7.95 1.62 -13.60
N ILE A 131 8.25 0.75 -12.65
CA ILE A 131 7.30 0.03 -11.78
C ILE A 131 7.69 0.29 -10.33
N THR A 132 7.16 1.36 -9.77
CA THR A 132 7.55 1.87 -8.45
C THR A 132 6.45 1.66 -7.42
N LYS A 133 6.82 1.12 -6.25
CA LYS A 133 5.88 0.84 -5.14
C LYS A 133 4.64 0.03 -5.56
N CYS A 134 4.75 -0.81 -6.59
CA CYS A 134 3.63 -1.60 -7.10
C CYS A 134 3.55 -2.95 -6.39
N ARG A 135 2.34 -3.48 -6.27
CA ARG A 135 2.08 -4.68 -5.47
C ARG A 135 1.40 -5.73 -6.33
N PHE A 136 2.04 -6.88 -6.47
CA PHE A 136 1.54 -7.99 -7.26
C PHE A 136 1.12 -9.12 -6.33
N VAL A 137 -0.18 -9.35 -6.22
CA VAL A 137 -0.75 -10.24 -5.20
C VAL A 137 -1.50 -11.38 -5.86
N ARG A 138 -0.99 -12.60 -5.69
CA ARG A 138 -1.64 -13.85 -6.12
C ARG A 138 -2.04 -13.84 -7.61
N ASN A 139 -1.20 -13.28 -8.47
CA ASN A 139 -1.46 -13.35 -9.91
C ASN A 139 -1.17 -14.76 -10.44
N THR A 140 -1.98 -15.19 -11.41
CA THR A 140 -1.93 -16.57 -11.92
C THR A 140 -1.78 -16.57 -13.43
N ALA A 141 -0.87 -17.42 -13.93
CA ALA A 141 -0.64 -17.72 -15.34
C ALA A 141 -0.48 -19.23 -15.52
N PRO A 142 -0.51 -19.78 -16.75
CA PRO A 142 -0.21 -21.19 -17.01
C PRO A 142 1.13 -21.63 -16.42
N GLN A 143 1.32 -22.95 -16.26
CA GLN A 143 2.57 -23.50 -15.73
C GLN A 143 3.77 -23.04 -16.58
N GLN A 144 4.90 -22.72 -15.93
CA GLN A 144 6.13 -22.18 -16.54
C GLN A 144 6.03 -20.76 -17.13
N GLN A 145 4.85 -20.13 -17.13
CA GLN A 145 4.69 -18.74 -17.57
C GLN A 145 4.87 -17.77 -16.40
N THR A 146 5.38 -16.58 -16.74
CA THR A 146 5.54 -15.45 -15.85
C THR A 146 4.19 -14.99 -15.30
N LYS A 147 4.14 -14.68 -13.99
CA LYS A 147 2.90 -14.33 -13.30
C LYS A 147 2.63 -12.82 -13.30
N ASP A 148 3.65 -12.00 -13.10
CA ASP A 148 3.45 -10.58 -12.79
C ASP A 148 3.82 -9.68 -13.95
N VAL A 149 5.09 -9.67 -14.37
CA VAL A 149 5.61 -8.72 -15.37
C VAL A 149 6.45 -9.44 -16.42
N TYR A 150 6.11 -9.25 -17.70
CA TYR A 150 6.85 -9.83 -18.81
C TYR A 150 7.21 -8.80 -19.88
N PHE A 151 8.44 -8.89 -20.39
CA PHE A 151 8.95 -8.10 -21.51
C PHE A 151 9.27 -9.00 -22.70
N GLU A 152 8.67 -8.72 -23.86
CA GLU A 152 8.76 -9.58 -25.05
C GLU A 152 10.09 -9.51 -25.80
N TYR A 153 10.88 -8.46 -25.62
CA TYR A 153 12.10 -8.21 -26.40
C TYR A 153 13.30 -7.91 -25.52
N GLU A 154 14.45 -8.51 -25.82
CA GLU A 154 15.73 -8.37 -25.09
C GLU A 154 16.21 -6.92 -24.98
N GLN A 155 15.82 -6.06 -25.92
CA GLN A 155 16.18 -4.64 -25.91
C GLN A 155 15.54 -3.85 -24.75
N ASN A 156 14.63 -4.48 -23.99
CA ASN A 156 14.11 -3.96 -22.73
C ASN A 156 15.04 -4.17 -21.53
N LEU A 157 16.27 -4.66 -21.72
CA LEU A 157 17.23 -4.87 -20.63
C LEU A 157 17.44 -3.62 -19.76
N ASP A 158 17.35 -2.42 -20.35
CA ASP A 158 17.44 -1.15 -19.61
C ASP A 158 16.27 -0.92 -18.63
N SER A 159 15.11 -1.52 -18.89
CA SER A 159 13.96 -1.52 -17.98
C SER A 159 14.09 -2.58 -16.88
N MET A 160 15.02 -3.54 -16.99
CA MET A 160 15.22 -4.66 -16.05
C MET A 160 16.22 -4.32 -14.93
N ARG A 161 16.24 -3.06 -14.48
CA ARG A 161 17.16 -2.57 -13.45
C ARG A 161 16.43 -2.37 -12.13
N GLU A 162 17.12 -2.57 -11.01
CA GLU A 162 16.53 -2.51 -9.67
C GLU A 162 15.89 -1.14 -9.37
N GLU A 163 16.50 -0.04 -9.82
CA GLU A 163 15.95 1.30 -9.64
C GLU A 163 14.60 1.50 -10.34
N ARG A 164 14.31 0.71 -11.37
CA ARG A 164 13.04 0.74 -12.13
C ARG A 164 11.93 -0.03 -11.42
N PHE A 165 12.27 -0.91 -10.48
CA PHE A 165 11.33 -1.73 -9.70
C PHE A 165 11.19 -1.30 -8.24
N LYS A 166 11.76 -0.16 -7.89
CA LYS A 166 11.95 0.30 -6.51
C LYS A 166 10.69 0.22 -5.65
N GLY A 167 10.79 -0.50 -4.53
CA GLY A 167 9.72 -0.66 -3.54
C GLY A 167 8.55 -1.54 -4.00
N SER A 168 8.66 -2.18 -5.17
CA SER A 168 7.64 -3.11 -5.67
C SER A 168 7.88 -4.52 -5.15
N HIS A 169 6.79 -5.26 -4.91
CA HIS A 169 6.83 -6.57 -4.28
C HIS A 169 5.81 -7.53 -4.91
N SER A 170 6.07 -8.83 -4.78
CA SER A 170 5.17 -9.88 -5.24
C SER A 170 5.15 -11.08 -4.31
N ASN A 171 3.96 -11.64 -4.06
CA ASN A 171 3.81 -12.99 -3.47
C ASN A 171 3.31 -14.03 -4.48
N SER A 172 3.34 -13.71 -5.78
CA SER A 172 3.07 -14.71 -6.81
C SER A 172 4.18 -15.76 -6.82
N ASN A 173 3.81 -17.00 -7.17
CA ASN A 173 4.79 -18.07 -7.39
C ASN A 173 5.72 -17.72 -8.55
N THR A 174 6.93 -18.28 -8.55
CA THR A 174 7.89 -18.09 -9.63
C THR A 174 7.35 -18.62 -10.97
N HIS A 175 7.66 -18.01 -12.12
CA HIS A 175 8.46 -16.79 -12.34
C HIS A 175 7.61 -15.51 -12.18
N ARG A 176 8.14 -14.47 -11.52
CA ARG A 176 7.47 -13.18 -11.27
C ARG A 176 7.79 -12.17 -12.36
N VAL A 177 9.07 -12.00 -12.69
CA VAL A 177 9.55 -11.08 -13.71
C VAL A 177 10.39 -11.83 -14.73
N GLN A 178 10.16 -11.59 -16.02
CA GLN A 178 10.92 -12.25 -17.07
C GLN A 178 11.14 -11.34 -18.29
N LEU A 179 12.33 -11.46 -18.86
CA LEU A 179 12.71 -10.93 -20.17
C LEU A 179 12.74 -12.09 -21.18
N CYS A 180 12.08 -11.92 -22.32
CA CYS A 180 12.00 -12.94 -23.36
C CYS A 180 13.39 -13.37 -23.85
N ASN A 181 13.56 -14.68 -24.05
CA ASN A 181 14.80 -15.32 -24.47
C ASN A 181 16.02 -15.06 -23.55
N ASP A 182 15.81 -14.49 -22.36
CA ASP A 182 16.84 -14.36 -21.33
C ASP A 182 16.67 -15.47 -20.28
N ALA A 183 17.79 -16.10 -19.91
CA ALA A 183 17.83 -17.15 -18.90
C ALA A 183 18.05 -16.60 -17.48
N THR A 184 18.32 -15.31 -17.34
CA THR A 184 18.49 -14.61 -16.07
C THR A 184 17.19 -14.66 -15.26
N ASN A 185 17.31 -15.01 -13.98
CA ASN A 185 16.21 -14.92 -13.04
C ASN A 185 16.08 -13.48 -12.54
N TYR A 186 15.00 -12.79 -12.92
CA TYR A 186 14.72 -11.42 -12.52
C TYR A 186 13.74 -11.29 -11.35
N ASP A 187 13.40 -12.40 -10.69
CA ASP A 187 12.46 -12.38 -9.56
C ASP A 187 12.95 -11.52 -8.38
N TYR A 188 14.26 -11.24 -8.29
CA TYR A 188 14.82 -10.30 -7.31
C TYR A 188 14.34 -8.85 -7.50
N LEU A 189 13.83 -8.49 -8.69
CA LEU A 189 13.20 -7.19 -8.95
C LEU A 189 11.81 -7.07 -8.32
N LEU A 190 11.16 -8.19 -8.00
CA LEU A 190 9.90 -8.25 -7.25
C LEU A 190 10.05 -9.21 -6.06
N PRO A 191 10.78 -8.80 -5.01
CA PRO A 191 10.96 -9.63 -3.83
C PRO A 191 9.62 -9.93 -3.15
N ASP A 192 9.63 -10.97 -2.30
CA ASP A 192 8.49 -11.28 -1.44
C ASP A 192 8.17 -10.11 -0.52
N PHE A 193 6.89 -9.98 -0.15
CA PHE A 193 6.52 -9.00 0.86
C PHE A 193 7.20 -9.34 2.19
N PRO A 194 7.80 -8.35 2.87
CA PRO A 194 8.36 -8.56 4.20
C PRO A 194 7.26 -8.95 5.19
N SER A 195 7.48 -9.99 5.99
CA SER A 195 6.56 -10.40 7.06
C SER A 195 6.57 -9.40 8.22
N ASP A 196 7.76 -8.89 8.53
CA ASP A 196 7.99 -7.83 9.50
C ASP A 196 8.69 -6.67 8.78
N ILE A 197 8.25 -5.45 9.03
CA ILE A 197 8.82 -4.24 8.44
C ILE A 197 9.47 -3.41 9.53
N TYR A 198 10.78 -3.19 9.41
CA TYR A 198 11.54 -2.41 10.38
C TYR A 198 11.57 -0.93 10.00
N VAL A 199 11.41 -0.07 10.99
CA VAL A 199 11.45 1.39 10.86
C VAL A 199 12.43 1.96 11.86
N SER A 200 13.29 2.89 11.44
CA SER A 200 14.28 3.56 12.28
C SER A 200 14.41 5.02 11.89
N GLU A 201 14.39 5.91 12.88
CA GLU A 201 14.67 7.33 12.64
C GLU A 201 16.14 7.54 12.27
N SER A 202 17.06 6.83 12.95
CA SER A 202 18.49 7.14 12.92
C SER A 202 19.22 6.56 11.70
N ILE A 203 18.87 5.34 11.27
CA ILE A 203 19.52 4.64 10.16
C ILE A 203 18.58 4.37 8.98
N GLY A 204 17.28 4.60 9.14
CA GLY A 204 16.28 4.28 8.13
C GLY A 204 16.27 5.21 6.92
N SER A 205 15.77 4.70 5.79
CA SER A 205 15.62 5.46 4.55
C SER A 205 14.41 5.03 3.74
N ASP A 206 13.44 5.91 3.54
CA ASP A 206 12.31 5.65 2.63
C ASP A 206 12.73 5.63 1.14
N SER A 207 13.95 6.08 0.84
CA SER A 207 14.49 6.11 -0.52
C SER A 207 15.41 4.94 -0.85
N THR A 208 15.97 4.26 0.14
CA THR A 208 16.96 3.18 -0.10
C THR A 208 16.78 2.00 0.85
N GLY A 209 15.93 2.12 1.86
CA GLY A 209 15.51 1.04 2.73
C GLY A 209 14.76 -0.01 1.95
N ASP A 210 14.86 -1.25 2.42
CA ASP A 210 14.06 -2.39 1.96
C ASP A 210 13.11 -2.89 3.07
N GLY A 211 13.20 -2.31 4.28
CA GLY A 211 12.36 -2.67 5.42
C GLY A 211 12.85 -3.86 6.20
N SER A 212 13.97 -4.45 5.79
CA SER A 212 14.71 -5.40 6.62
C SER A 212 15.28 -4.70 7.85
N ARG A 213 15.71 -5.50 8.82
CA ARG A 213 16.35 -5.01 10.03
C ARG A 213 17.65 -4.24 9.75
N ASP A 214 18.41 -4.67 8.74
CA ASP A 214 19.72 -4.08 8.40
C ASP A 214 19.57 -2.82 7.52
N ASN A 215 18.45 -2.68 6.82
CA ASN A 215 18.15 -1.54 5.95
C ASN A 215 16.69 -1.07 6.13
N PRO A 216 16.34 -0.56 7.32
CA PRO A 216 14.97 -0.22 7.68
C PRO A 216 14.44 0.98 6.89
N TYR A 217 13.11 1.12 6.87
CA TYR A 217 12.49 2.36 6.42
C TYR A 217 12.66 3.46 7.46
N ARG A 218 12.47 4.70 7.04
CA ARG A 218 12.55 5.86 7.93
C ARG A 218 11.21 6.19 8.56
N THR A 219 10.11 5.93 7.86
CA THR A 219 8.76 6.26 8.33
C THR A 219 7.84 5.04 8.36
N VAL A 220 6.93 5.03 9.33
CA VAL A 220 5.83 4.07 9.42
C VAL A 220 4.86 4.26 8.26
N GLN A 221 4.65 5.50 7.82
CA GLN A 221 3.83 5.79 6.66
C GLN A 221 4.35 5.05 5.41
N TYR A 222 5.66 5.10 5.15
CA TYR A 222 6.25 4.38 4.02
C TYR A 222 6.10 2.87 4.16
N ALA A 223 6.36 2.32 5.36
CA ALA A 223 6.17 0.90 5.65
C ALA A 223 4.73 0.42 5.33
N LEU A 224 3.73 1.23 5.63
CA LEU A 224 2.33 0.92 5.34
C LEU A 224 1.98 0.98 3.84
N GLU A 225 2.63 1.87 3.09
CA GLU A 225 2.41 2.00 1.65
C GLU A 225 2.83 0.74 0.88
N ILE A 226 3.96 0.15 1.27
CA ILE A 226 4.54 -1.02 0.59
C ILE A 226 3.97 -2.37 1.07
N ALA A 227 3.39 -2.41 2.28
CA ALA A 227 3.02 -3.66 2.91
C ALA A 227 1.97 -4.43 2.07
N GLU A 228 2.00 -5.77 2.14
CA GLU A 228 1.17 -6.64 1.31
C GLU A 228 -0.32 -6.28 1.42
N PRO A 229 -0.99 -5.91 0.32
CA PRO A 229 -2.42 -5.68 0.28
C PRO A 229 -3.16 -6.95 0.71
N TYR A 230 -4.06 -6.81 1.69
CA TYR A 230 -4.88 -7.91 2.21
C TYR A 230 -4.11 -9.04 2.92
N SER A 231 -2.88 -8.78 3.41
CA SER A 231 -2.24 -9.69 4.35
C SER A 231 -3.13 -9.95 5.58
N SER A 232 -3.05 -11.16 6.12
CA SER A 232 -3.70 -11.52 7.38
C SER A 232 -3.15 -10.78 8.59
N SER A 233 -1.91 -10.29 8.52
CA SER A 233 -1.28 -9.48 9.56
C SER A 233 0.01 -8.85 9.05
N ILE A 234 0.27 -7.59 9.41
CA ILE A 234 1.56 -6.92 9.20
C ILE A 234 2.11 -6.47 10.54
N ASN A 235 3.39 -6.75 10.78
CA ASN A 235 4.11 -6.22 11.93
C ASN A 235 5.06 -5.11 11.47
N ILE A 236 4.92 -3.93 12.07
CA ILE A 236 5.84 -2.82 11.93
C ILE A 236 6.61 -2.69 13.24
N ILE A 237 7.93 -2.81 13.15
CA ILE A 237 8.83 -2.84 14.30
C ILE A 237 9.66 -1.55 14.30
N ILE A 238 9.48 -0.72 15.32
CA ILE A 238 10.22 0.53 15.48
C ILE A 238 11.50 0.26 16.25
N PHE A 239 12.63 0.46 15.59
CA PHE A 239 13.97 0.21 16.11
C PHE A 239 14.38 1.29 17.12
N ASP A 240 14.24 2.55 16.73
CA ASP A 240 14.64 3.72 17.51
C ASP A 240 13.89 4.98 17.09
N GLY A 241 14.06 6.01 17.93
CA GLY A 241 13.74 7.39 17.58
C GLY A 241 12.35 7.87 17.98
N LYS A 242 12.07 9.09 17.55
CA LYS A 242 10.77 9.77 17.67
C LYS A 242 10.20 9.97 16.27
N LEU A 243 9.36 9.04 15.86
CA LEU A 243 8.75 9.03 14.54
C LEU A 243 7.54 9.96 14.51
N TRP A 244 7.74 11.14 13.94
CA TRP A 244 6.69 12.12 13.71
C TRP A 244 6.10 11.94 12.32
N GLU A 245 4.96 11.28 12.27
CA GLU A 245 4.28 10.87 11.06
C GLU A 245 3.23 11.91 10.64
N LYS A 246 2.71 11.72 9.43
CA LYS A 246 1.41 12.32 9.03
C LYS A 246 0.27 11.49 9.65
N ALA A 247 -0.97 11.90 9.40
CA ALA A 247 -2.11 11.05 9.73
C ALA A 247 -1.99 9.69 9.02
N ILE A 248 -1.94 8.62 9.79
CA ILE A 248 -1.82 7.26 9.30
C ILE A 248 -3.23 6.71 9.03
N TRP A 249 -3.45 6.28 7.80
CA TRP A 249 -4.71 5.66 7.41
C TRP A 249 -4.57 4.15 7.23
N LEU A 250 -5.10 3.41 8.21
CA LEU A 250 -5.00 1.97 8.30
C LEU A 250 -6.21 1.35 7.60
N ARG A 251 -6.01 1.00 6.31
CA ARG A 251 -7.02 0.29 5.51
C ARG A 251 -7.20 -1.14 6.03
N SER A 252 -8.34 -1.76 5.73
CA SER A 252 -8.88 -3.07 6.14
C SER A 252 -7.92 -4.28 6.19
N ARG A 253 -6.87 -4.24 7.02
CA ARG A 253 -5.96 -5.37 7.31
C ARG A 253 -5.40 -5.28 8.75
N PRO A 254 -5.24 -6.39 9.48
CA PRO A 254 -4.67 -6.37 10.82
C PRO A 254 -3.24 -5.81 10.82
N ILE A 255 -2.98 -4.80 11.63
CA ILE A 255 -1.66 -4.15 11.73
C ILE A 255 -1.21 -4.14 13.18
N THR A 256 0.03 -4.55 13.43
CA THR A 256 0.72 -4.39 14.70
C THR A 256 1.84 -3.39 14.51
N ILE A 257 1.85 -2.31 15.30
CA ILE A 257 2.98 -1.38 15.39
C ILE A 257 3.55 -1.53 16.78
N GLN A 258 4.81 -1.91 16.89
CA GLN A 258 5.45 -2.19 18.16
C GLN A 258 6.88 -1.70 18.21
N SER A 259 7.39 -1.46 19.42
CA SER A 259 8.83 -1.31 19.59
C SER A 259 9.56 -2.65 19.37
N GLN A 260 10.81 -2.58 18.91
CA GLN A 260 11.70 -3.73 18.95
C GLN A 260 12.03 -4.18 20.38
N THR A 261 12.10 -3.23 21.31
CA THR A 261 12.43 -3.48 22.71
C THR A 261 11.18 -3.36 23.57
N SER A 262 11.00 -4.24 24.54
CA SER A 262 9.89 -4.14 25.50
C SER A 262 9.97 -2.92 26.44
N LEU A 263 10.95 -2.04 26.22
CA LEU A 263 11.11 -0.78 26.93
C LEU A 263 10.52 0.28 26.01
N SER A 264 9.43 0.90 26.45
CA SER A 264 8.72 1.97 25.74
C SER A 264 9.55 3.25 25.68
N ASN A 265 10.61 3.27 24.85
CA ASN A 265 11.41 4.49 24.61
C ASN A 265 11.29 5.01 23.18
N GLN A 266 10.64 4.27 22.28
CA GLN A 266 10.32 4.70 20.93
C GLN A 266 9.02 5.47 20.94
N THR A 267 9.07 6.68 20.37
CA THR A 267 7.88 7.52 20.24
C THR A 267 7.34 7.40 18.83
N ILE A 268 6.02 7.21 18.69
CA ILE A 268 5.30 7.40 17.43
C ILE A 268 4.20 8.44 17.63
N GLY A 269 4.05 9.34 16.67
CA GLY A 269 3.21 10.50 16.91
C GLY A 269 3.03 11.44 15.74
N ARG A 270 2.43 12.61 16.02
CA ARG A 270 2.41 13.74 15.07
C ARG A 270 2.87 15.04 15.73
N GLN A 271 3.70 15.76 15.01
CA GLN A 271 4.30 17.00 15.49
C GLN A 271 3.37 18.22 15.36
N SER A 272 2.32 18.14 14.53
CA SER A 272 1.38 19.25 14.30
C SER A 272 -0.07 18.81 14.47
N SER A 273 -0.82 19.60 15.25
CA SER A 273 -2.26 19.44 15.46
C SER A 273 -2.98 19.63 14.12
N VAL A 274 -3.74 18.62 13.73
CA VAL A 274 -4.66 18.66 12.58
C VAL A 274 -6.03 18.19 13.05
N ASP A 275 -7.08 18.58 12.34
CA ASP A 275 -8.49 18.22 12.65
C ASP A 275 -8.77 16.70 12.59
N SER A 276 -7.83 15.90 12.10
CA SER A 276 -7.90 14.44 12.01
C SER A 276 -7.08 13.77 13.12
N ALA A 277 -7.35 12.50 13.45
CA ALA A 277 -6.50 11.77 14.41
C ALA A 277 -5.24 11.18 13.80
N PHE A 278 -4.28 10.81 14.66
CA PHE A 278 -3.03 10.21 14.22
C PHE A 278 -3.24 8.87 13.54
N ALA A 279 -4.01 7.95 14.12
CA ALA A 279 -4.42 6.72 13.46
C ALA A 279 -5.94 6.71 13.20
N THR A 280 -6.32 6.46 11.95
CA THR A 280 -7.72 6.17 11.57
C THR A 280 -7.85 4.74 11.08
N ILE A 281 -8.75 3.98 11.73
CA ILE A 281 -8.94 2.55 11.50
C ILE A 281 -10.31 2.33 10.86
N GLY A 282 -10.32 1.64 9.72
CA GLY A 282 -11.54 1.17 9.08
C GLY A 282 -12.05 -0.14 9.66
N ASP A 283 -12.41 -1.08 8.78
CA ASP A 283 -12.93 -2.41 9.14
C ASP A 283 -11.80 -3.40 9.44
N SER A 284 -11.01 -3.14 10.49
CA SER A 284 -9.80 -3.92 10.79
C SER A 284 -9.41 -3.96 12.26
N SER A 285 -8.33 -4.68 12.57
CA SER A 285 -7.62 -4.57 13.84
C SER A 285 -6.33 -3.75 13.76
N LEU A 286 -6.06 -3.00 14.83
CA LEU A 286 -4.79 -2.32 15.08
C LEU A 286 -4.27 -2.75 16.45
N THR A 287 -2.99 -3.08 16.53
CA THR A 287 -2.31 -3.31 17.80
C THR A 287 -1.17 -2.31 17.95
N PHE A 288 -1.14 -1.57 19.04
CA PHE A 288 0.04 -0.83 19.51
C PHE A 288 0.66 -1.56 20.69
N ARG A 289 1.99 -1.73 20.68
CA ARG A 289 2.69 -2.41 21.78
C ARG A 289 4.04 -1.78 22.11
N ASP A 290 4.31 -1.58 23.41
CA ASP A 290 5.62 -1.16 23.91
C ASP A 290 6.05 0.22 23.35
N LEU A 291 5.13 1.18 23.21
CA LEU A 291 5.38 2.47 22.55
C LEU A 291 5.03 3.67 23.43
N ILE A 292 5.77 4.76 23.25
CA ILE A 292 5.28 6.08 23.63
C ILE A 292 4.45 6.61 22.45
N ILE A 293 3.18 6.90 22.68
CA ILE A 293 2.28 7.43 21.65
C ILE A 293 1.94 8.88 21.99
N GLY A 294 2.53 9.79 21.23
CA GLY A 294 2.41 11.23 21.49
C GLY A 294 1.84 11.99 20.31
N ASP A 295 0.88 12.87 20.54
CA ASP A 295 0.32 13.72 19.50
C ASP A 295 0.10 15.12 20.06
N THR A 296 0.31 16.16 19.26
CA THR A 296 -0.15 17.52 19.62
C THR A 296 -1.67 17.67 19.44
N GLY A 297 -2.33 16.68 18.82
CA GLY A 297 -3.78 16.50 18.72
C GLY A 297 -4.28 15.21 19.38
N GLY A 298 -5.24 14.54 18.75
CA GLY A 298 -5.84 13.29 19.24
C GLY A 298 -5.19 12.05 18.62
N VAL A 299 -4.74 11.11 19.46
CA VAL A 299 -3.85 10.02 19.03
C VAL A 299 -4.56 8.98 18.16
N ILE A 300 -5.72 8.51 18.61
CA ILE A 300 -6.44 7.45 17.88
C ILE A 300 -7.86 7.94 17.67
N SER A 301 -8.30 8.05 16.41
CA SER A 301 -9.72 8.20 16.10
C SER A 301 -10.17 6.98 15.33
N ILE A 302 -11.07 6.24 15.92
CA ILE A 302 -11.74 5.14 15.24
C ILE A 302 -12.96 5.75 14.57
N ASN A 303 -12.84 6.14 13.30
CA ASN A 303 -13.93 6.75 12.55
C ASN A 303 -14.60 5.70 11.67
N ARG A 304 -15.78 5.22 12.09
CA ARG A 304 -16.55 4.25 11.31
C ARG A 304 -17.70 4.90 10.57
N GLY A 305 -17.80 4.57 9.28
CA GLY A 305 -19.07 4.59 8.57
C GLY A 305 -20.00 3.48 9.10
N ILE A 306 -21.29 3.53 8.76
CA ILE A 306 -22.40 2.70 9.29
C ILE A 306 -22.29 1.19 8.93
N THR A 307 -21.13 0.68 8.50
CA THR A 307 -20.98 -0.70 7.99
C THR A 307 -20.80 -1.75 9.08
N SER A 308 -21.15 -3.00 8.78
CA SER A 308 -21.47 -4.07 9.75
C SER A 308 -20.31 -4.85 10.38
N SER A 309 -19.05 -4.64 9.96
CA SER A 309 -17.86 -5.29 10.54
C SER A 309 -17.53 -4.74 11.93
N GLN A 310 -16.64 -5.38 12.70
CA GLN A 310 -16.18 -4.91 14.01
C GLN A 310 -14.71 -4.50 13.85
N ALA A 311 -14.35 -3.29 14.27
CA ALA A 311 -12.96 -2.89 14.37
C ALA A 311 -12.43 -3.24 15.77
N THR A 312 -11.17 -3.65 15.87
CA THR A 312 -10.55 -4.01 17.16
C THR A 312 -9.26 -3.23 17.36
N VAL A 313 -9.14 -2.51 18.46
CA VAL A 313 -7.89 -1.82 18.82
C VAL A 313 -7.35 -2.43 20.09
N ASN A 314 -6.15 -2.97 20.02
CA ASN A 314 -5.42 -3.46 21.17
C ASN A 314 -4.27 -2.51 21.45
N ILE A 315 -4.19 -2.00 22.66
CA ILE A 315 -3.10 -1.15 23.12
C ILE A 315 -2.54 -1.85 24.33
N SER A 316 -1.23 -2.07 24.32
CA SER A 316 -0.58 -2.81 25.40
C SER A 316 0.78 -2.22 25.73
N ASN A 317 1.05 -1.99 27.01
CA ASN A 317 2.31 -1.45 27.51
C ASN A 317 2.73 -0.17 26.76
N CYS A 318 1.78 0.71 26.47
CA CYS A 318 2.01 1.99 25.83
C CYS A 318 1.89 3.15 26.82
N GLU A 319 2.64 4.23 26.57
CA GLU A 319 2.56 5.48 27.32
C GLU A 319 2.02 6.59 26.42
N PHE A 320 0.98 7.29 26.87
CA PHE A 320 0.37 8.39 26.12
C PHE A 320 0.85 9.74 26.66
N GLU A 321 1.50 10.53 25.81
CA GLU A 321 2.07 11.84 26.19
C GLU A 321 1.57 13.00 25.32
N HIS A 322 1.44 14.19 25.91
CA HIS A 322 1.24 15.46 25.19
C HIS A 322 -0.04 15.60 24.32
N ASN A 323 -1.04 14.74 24.50
CA ASN A 323 -2.27 14.69 23.71
C ASN A 323 -3.26 15.82 24.04
N GLN A 324 -3.11 16.96 23.36
CA GLN A 324 -3.81 18.23 23.64
C GLN A 324 -5.02 18.50 22.72
N ALA A 325 -5.62 17.47 22.13
CA ALA A 325 -6.77 17.63 21.25
C ALA A 325 -7.96 18.36 21.91
N GLY A 326 -8.59 19.30 21.19
CA GLY A 326 -9.84 19.93 21.64
C GLY A 326 -11.03 18.95 21.72
N PHE A 327 -10.96 17.84 20.98
CA PHE A 327 -11.91 16.73 21.03
C PHE A 327 -11.16 15.40 21.05
N GLY A 328 -11.56 14.46 21.91
CA GLY A 328 -11.08 13.07 21.85
C GLY A 328 -9.82 12.70 22.65
N GLY A 329 -9.10 13.65 23.26
CA GLY A 329 -7.96 13.34 24.13
C GLY A 329 -6.93 12.42 23.48
N SER A 330 -6.45 11.39 24.19
CA SER A 330 -5.64 10.32 23.58
C SER A 330 -6.43 9.46 22.61
N VAL A 331 -7.60 8.95 23.01
CA VAL A 331 -8.35 7.98 22.21
C VAL A 331 -9.79 8.43 22.05
N GLN A 332 -10.17 8.65 20.80
CA GLN A 332 -11.51 8.96 20.35
C GLN A 332 -12.10 7.78 19.59
N ILE A 333 -13.34 7.42 19.91
CA ILE A 333 -14.09 6.37 19.19
C ILE A 333 -15.36 7.01 18.65
N ILE A 334 -15.54 6.97 17.32
CA ILE A 334 -16.68 7.55 16.61
C ILE A 334 -17.34 6.46 15.75
N GLY A 335 -18.54 6.03 16.14
CA GLY A 335 -19.38 5.10 15.36
C GLY A 335 -19.49 3.68 15.95
N THR A 336 -20.60 2.98 15.69
CA THR A 336 -21.02 1.74 16.38
C THR A 336 -20.11 0.52 16.12
N LYS A 337 -19.97 -0.38 17.11
CA LYS A 337 -19.25 -1.70 17.04
C LYS A 337 -17.74 -1.62 16.88
N THR A 338 -17.06 -1.22 17.95
CA THR A 338 -15.60 -1.25 18.05
C THR A 338 -15.23 -1.80 19.41
N ASP A 339 -14.27 -2.71 19.46
CA ASP A 339 -13.66 -3.13 20.72
C ASP A 339 -12.34 -2.42 20.88
N VAL A 340 -12.12 -1.84 22.07
CA VAL A 340 -10.83 -1.24 22.43
C VAL A 340 -10.37 -1.86 23.74
N TYR A 341 -9.16 -2.40 23.74
CA TYR A 341 -8.52 -3.03 24.88
C TYR A 341 -7.26 -2.24 25.24
N PHE A 342 -7.14 -1.91 26.52
CA PHE A 342 -5.94 -1.33 27.12
C PHE A 342 -5.37 -2.32 28.11
N VAL A 343 -4.06 -2.59 28.05
CA VAL A 343 -3.37 -3.59 28.87
C VAL A 343 -2.03 -3.04 29.33
N TYR A 344 -1.92 -2.69 30.62
CA TYR A 344 -0.72 -2.08 31.21
C TYR A 344 -0.31 -0.73 30.57
N ASP A 345 -1.27 0.08 30.12
CA ASP A 345 -0.99 1.38 29.51
C ASP A 345 -0.94 2.51 30.56
N ILE A 346 -0.12 3.53 30.29
CA ILE A 346 0.06 4.72 31.13
C ILE A 346 -0.47 5.95 30.38
N PHE A 347 -1.27 6.78 31.05
CA PHE A 347 -1.73 8.07 30.52
C PHE A 347 -1.12 9.19 31.35
N ALA A 348 -0.25 10.00 30.73
CA ALA A 348 0.40 11.11 31.43
C ALA A 348 -0.62 12.19 31.84
N GLU A 349 -0.29 12.97 32.89
CA GLU A 349 -1.15 14.06 33.37
C GLU A 349 -1.46 15.08 32.26
N GLY A 350 -2.72 15.51 32.17
CA GLY A 350 -3.16 16.52 31.21
C GLY A 350 -3.59 15.99 29.85
N VAL A 351 -3.56 14.67 29.64
CA VAL A 351 -4.25 14.01 28.52
C VAL A 351 -5.77 14.21 28.69
N ALA A 352 -6.39 14.97 27.80
CA ALA A 352 -7.76 15.44 27.97
C ALA A 352 -8.79 14.29 28.03
N HIS A 353 -9.29 13.97 29.23
CA HIS A 353 -10.50 13.16 29.42
C HIS A 353 -11.71 13.97 28.96
N ASN A 354 -12.14 13.85 27.70
CA ASN A 354 -13.40 14.46 27.26
C ASN A 354 -14.54 13.42 27.23
N ALA A 355 -15.51 13.60 28.12
CA ALA A 355 -16.65 12.72 28.35
C ALA A 355 -17.75 12.89 27.28
N LEU A 356 -17.43 12.62 26.01
CA LEU A 356 -18.43 12.43 24.96
C LEU A 356 -18.49 10.96 24.55
N ILE A 357 -18.87 10.10 25.52
CA ILE A 357 -19.40 8.77 25.26
C ILE A 357 -20.90 8.93 24.98
N ASN A 358 -21.25 9.42 23.80
CA ASN A 358 -22.64 9.43 23.36
C ASN A 358 -22.83 8.29 22.36
N GLN A 359 -23.65 7.31 22.75
CA GLN A 359 -24.21 6.17 21.97
C GLN A 359 -23.53 4.79 22.12
N GLY A 360 -23.78 4.11 23.24
CA GLY A 360 -23.87 2.63 23.29
C GLY A 360 -22.62 1.80 22.91
N PHE A 361 -21.55 1.89 23.72
CA PHE A 361 -20.38 1.01 23.62
C PHE A 361 -20.01 0.44 24.99
N ASP A 362 -19.45 -0.77 24.98
CA ASP A 362 -18.78 -1.34 26.14
C ASP A 362 -17.29 -0.97 26.08
N ILE A 363 -16.82 -0.13 27.01
CA ILE A 363 -15.38 0.09 27.23
C ILE A 363 -14.93 -0.92 28.28
N PHE A 364 -14.13 -1.90 27.86
CA PHE A 364 -13.46 -2.82 28.79
C PHE A 364 -12.09 -2.27 29.14
N ILE A 365 -12.00 -1.50 30.24
CA ILE A 365 -10.71 -1.19 30.84
C ILE A 365 -10.32 -2.38 31.72
N GLY A 366 -9.48 -3.27 31.18
CA GLY A 366 -8.87 -4.35 31.93
C GLY A 366 -7.78 -3.81 32.85
N ILE A 367 -8.15 -3.34 34.05
CA ILE A 367 -7.16 -2.96 35.07
C ILE A 367 -6.78 -4.21 35.86
N GLU A 368 -5.63 -4.81 35.58
CA GLU A 368 -5.06 -5.85 36.43
C GLU A 368 -4.15 -5.18 37.48
N LEU A 369 -4.65 -5.10 38.72
CA LEU A 369 -3.94 -4.50 39.84
C LEU A 369 -3.10 -5.56 40.57
N THR A 370 -1.78 -5.42 40.56
CA THR A 370 -0.89 -6.15 41.47
C THR A 370 -0.99 -5.52 42.86
N LEU A 371 -1.94 -5.98 43.67
CA LEU A 371 -2.21 -5.41 45.00
C LEU A 371 -1.16 -5.86 46.04
N SER A 372 -0.27 -4.94 46.46
CA SER A 372 0.38 -5.03 47.76
C SER A 372 -0.39 -4.17 48.78
N SER A 373 -1.22 -4.84 49.59
CA SER A 373 -1.98 -4.35 50.75
C SER A 373 -3.09 -3.29 50.53
N TRP A 374 -4.32 -3.76 50.75
CA TRP A 374 -5.57 -3.10 51.16
C TRP A 374 -5.73 -1.60 50.87
N ASN A 375 -6.54 -1.28 49.84
CA ASN A 375 -7.56 -0.22 49.89
C ASN A 375 -8.61 -0.42 48.78
N THR A 376 -9.80 0.11 49.04
CA THR A 376 -11.08 -0.06 48.34
C THR A 376 -11.02 0.08 46.81
N LEU A 377 -11.55 -0.92 46.11
CA LEU A 377 -11.72 -0.93 44.64
C LEU A 377 -12.99 -0.17 44.25
N THR A 378 -12.84 0.92 43.49
CA THR A 378 -13.97 1.56 42.78
C THR A 378 -13.87 1.16 41.31
N ILE A 379 -14.68 0.19 40.88
CA ILE A 379 -14.88 -0.09 39.45
C ILE A 379 -15.94 0.91 38.98
N LEU A 380 -15.54 1.90 38.20
CA LEU A 380 -16.51 2.68 37.43
C LEU A 380 -16.93 1.85 36.22
N ARG A 381 -18.12 1.27 36.29
CA ARG A 381 -18.88 0.88 35.09
C ARG A 381 -19.49 2.18 34.57
N ILE A 382 -18.99 2.69 33.44
CA ILE A 382 -19.64 3.81 32.73
C ILE A 382 -20.75 3.23 31.86
#